data_AF-A0A820I9Q5-F1
#
_entry.id   AF-A0A820I9Q5-F1
#
_cell.length_a   1.000
_cell.length_b   1.000
_cell.length_c   1.000
_cell.angle_alpha   90.00
_cell.angle_beta   90.00
_cell.angle_gamma   90.00
#
_symmetry.space_group_name_H-M   'P 1'
#
loop_
_entity.id
_entity.type
_entity.pdbx_description
1 polymer ?
#
loop_
_entity_poly.entity_id
_entity_poly.type
_entity_poly.pdbx_seq_one_letter_code
_entity_poly.pdbx_strand_id
1 'polypeptide(L)'
;KVRIDFNRRLYLALLPTVGNIPFRRICKEYDGCEITCDEIAMITSLLQRQLSEFALLSCHPTETIFDIQLCCGSFVDTMTQTIQILKENFDYDFIDKNCAYSIDLVYK
;
A
#
# COMPACT_ATOMS: atom_id res chain seq x y z
N LYS A 1 -0.18 -17.51 -4.85
CA LYS A 1 0.76 -16.72 -4.01
C LYS A 1 1.20 -17.58 -2.83
N VAL A 2 2.47 -17.53 -2.47
CA VAL A 2 3.04 -18.22 -1.31
C VAL A 2 2.43 -17.63 -0.04
N ARG A 3 2.21 -18.43 1.01
CA ARG A 3 1.77 -17.89 2.30
C ARG A 3 2.87 -17.02 2.88
N ILE A 4 2.57 -15.76 3.15
CA ILE A 4 3.49 -14.83 3.79
C ILE A 4 3.59 -15.23 5.25
N ASP A 5 4.80 -15.57 5.71
CA ASP A 5 5.07 -15.87 7.11
C ASP A 5 5.38 -14.57 7.84
N PHE A 6 4.50 -14.11 8.73
CA PHE A 6 4.69 -12.87 9.49
C PHE A 6 5.47 -13.08 10.80
N ASN A 7 5.91 -14.30 11.10
CA ASN A 7 6.50 -14.61 12.41
C ASN A 7 7.86 -13.91 12.59
N ARG A 8 7.96 -13.05 13.63
CA ARG A 8 9.16 -12.26 13.99
C ARG A 8 9.68 -11.28 12.93
N ARG A 9 8.88 -10.97 11.91
CA ARG A 9 9.26 -9.98 10.89
C ARG A 9 8.93 -8.57 11.36
N LEU A 10 9.85 -7.63 11.11
CA LEU A 10 9.63 -6.21 11.39
C LEU A 10 8.86 -5.57 10.23
N TYR A 11 7.71 -4.99 10.56
CA TYR A 11 6.81 -4.30 9.64
C TYR A 11 7.07 -2.79 9.71
N LEU A 12 7.30 -2.16 8.56
CA LEU A 12 7.40 -0.70 8.51
C LEU A 12 6.00 -0.12 8.66
N ALA A 13 5.78 0.65 9.71
CA ALA A 13 4.52 1.35 9.90
C ALA A 13 4.25 2.30 8.73
N LEU A 14 2.96 2.51 8.46
CA LEU A 14 2.49 3.45 7.46
C LEU A 14 2.96 4.87 7.79
N LEU A 15 3.67 5.46 6.83
CA LEU A 15 4.24 6.80 6.94
C LEU A 15 3.79 7.64 5.74
N PRO A 16 2.62 8.29 5.80
CA PRO A 16 2.18 9.17 4.71
C PRO A 16 3.21 10.29 4.53
N THR A 17 3.53 10.67 3.29
CA THR A 17 4.51 11.70 2.87
C THR A 17 6.00 11.42 3.04
N VAL A 18 6.39 10.47 3.89
CA VAL A 18 7.82 10.12 4.11
C VAL A 18 8.16 8.67 3.79
N GLY A 19 7.15 7.85 3.47
CA GLY A 19 7.25 6.44 3.14
C GLY A 19 7.69 6.13 1.70
N ASN A 20 8.42 7.03 1.05
CA ASN A 20 8.83 6.86 -0.35
C ASN A 20 9.83 5.70 -0.55
N ILE A 21 9.92 5.18 -1.79
CA ILE A 21 10.87 4.14 -2.22
C ILE A 21 12.29 4.28 -1.63
N PRO A 22 12.97 5.45 -1.68
CA PRO A 22 14.31 5.58 -1.10
C PRO A 22 14.35 5.36 0.42
N PHE A 23 13.31 5.77 1.15
CA PHE A 23 13.24 5.55 2.60
C PHE A 23 13.08 4.07 2.93
N ARG A 24 12.17 3.39 2.22
CA ARG A 24 11.93 1.94 2.39
C ARG A 24 13.16 1.11 2.05
N ARG A 25 13.90 1.51 0.99
CA ARG A 25 15.19 0.90 0.64
C ARG A 25 16.22 1.04 1.75
N ILE A 26 16.35 2.24 2.35
CA ILE A 26 17.27 2.46 3.47
C ILE A 26 16.88 1.60 4.68
N CYS A 27 15.60 1.53 5.02
CA CYS A 27 15.11 0.67 6.10
C CYS A 27 15.42 -0.83 5.86
N LYS A 28 15.40 -1.27 4.60
CA LYS A 28 15.78 -2.62 4.19
C LYS A 28 17.29 -2.85 4.28
N GLU A 29 18.09 -1.89 3.84
CA GLU A 29 19.56 -1.96 3.79
C GLU A 29 20.20 -1.99 5.19
N TYR A 30 19.55 -1.40 6.20
CA TYR A 30 19.96 -1.51 7.60
C TYR A 30 19.44 -2.77 8.32
N ASP A 31 18.92 -3.78 7.59
CA ASP A 31 18.29 -5.00 8.13
C ASP A 31 17.15 -4.74 9.14
N GLY A 32 16.60 -3.52 9.15
CA GLY A 32 15.64 -3.08 10.16
C GLY A 32 14.19 -3.43 9.82
N CYS A 33 13.90 -3.80 8.58
CA CYS A 33 12.54 -4.05 8.15
C CYS A 33 12.46 -5.13 7.05
N GLU A 34 11.59 -6.11 7.27
CA GLU A 34 11.35 -7.17 6.29
C GLU A 34 10.13 -6.91 5.40
N ILE A 35 9.11 -6.26 5.94
CA ILE A 35 7.84 -5.99 5.28
C ILE A 35 7.67 -4.49 5.13
N THR A 36 7.66 -4.04 3.88
CA THR A 36 7.52 -2.63 3.52
C THR A 36 6.12 -2.34 3.03
N CYS A 37 5.62 -1.17 3.39
CA CYS A 37 4.26 -0.75 3.08
C CYS A 37 4.34 0.54 2.29
N ASP A 38 3.53 0.62 1.25
CA ASP A 38 3.43 1.85 0.48
C ASP A 38 2.72 2.97 1.27
N GLU A 39 2.69 4.16 0.67
CA GLU A 39 1.82 5.21 1.16
C GLU A 39 0.33 4.83 1.05
N ILE A 40 -0.53 5.71 1.57
CA ILE A 40 -1.97 5.52 1.54
C ILE A 40 -2.47 5.77 0.13
N ALA A 41 -2.94 4.73 -0.55
CA ALA A 41 -3.65 4.90 -1.82
C ALA A 41 -5.15 5.09 -1.57
N MET A 42 -5.69 6.21 -2.05
CA MET A 42 -7.12 6.51 -1.95
C MET A 42 -7.91 5.79 -3.05
N ILE A 43 -8.88 4.96 -2.66
CA ILE A 43 -9.68 4.18 -3.61
C ILE A 43 -10.45 5.08 -4.59
N THR A 44 -10.94 6.24 -4.13
CA THR A 44 -11.61 7.22 -4.99
C THR A 44 -10.69 7.75 -6.08
N SER A 45 -9.45 8.07 -5.74
CA SER A 45 -8.43 8.59 -6.66
C SER A 45 -7.93 7.51 -7.64
N LEU A 46 -7.82 6.25 -7.19
CA LEU A 46 -7.52 5.12 -8.06
C LEU A 46 -8.64 4.85 -9.07
N LEU A 47 -9.91 4.95 -8.64
CA LEU A 47 -11.07 4.79 -9.51
C LEU A 47 -11.21 5.95 -10.51
N GLN A 48 -10.81 7.16 -10.11
CA GLN A 48 -10.68 8.33 -10.99
C GLN A 48 -9.44 8.27 -11.91
N ARG A 49 -8.63 7.22 -11.79
CA ARG A 49 -7.39 6.99 -12.54
C ARG A 49 -6.36 8.12 -12.40
N GLN A 50 -6.25 8.70 -11.21
CA GLN A 50 -5.26 9.73 -10.98
C GLN A 50 -3.84 9.13 -11.03
N LEU A 51 -3.04 9.56 -12.01
CA LEU A 51 -1.69 9.05 -12.25
C LEU A 51 -0.76 9.19 -11.03
N SER A 52 -1.01 10.19 -10.18
CA SER A 52 -0.27 10.42 -8.94
C SER A 52 -0.30 9.22 -8.01
N GLU A 53 -1.47 8.59 -7.85
CA GLU A 53 -1.64 7.44 -6.95
C GLU A 53 -1.04 6.17 -7.55
N PHE A 54 -1.16 6.00 -8.87
CA PHE A 54 -0.54 4.86 -9.57
C PHE A 54 0.99 4.90 -9.52
N ALA A 55 1.59 6.09 -9.45
CA ALA A 55 3.03 6.23 -9.29
C ALA A 55 3.51 5.77 -7.91
N LEU A 56 2.70 5.96 -6.86
CA LEU A 56 3.03 5.54 -5.48
C LEU A 56 3.07 4.02 -5.37
N LEU A 57 2.14 3.33 -6.03
CA LEU A 57 1.98 1.87 -6.05
C LEU A 57 3.14 1.08 -6.71
N SER A 58 4.26 1.73 -7.00
CA SER A 58 5.44 1.11 -7.60
C SER A 58 6.32 0.49 -6.52
N CYS A 59 6.50 -0.83 -6.61
CA CYS A 59 7.44 -1.59 -5.78
C CYS A 59 8.85 -1.55 -6.39
N HIS A 60 9.88 -1.48 -5.54
CA HIS A 60 11.27 -1.63 -5.98
C HIS A 60 11.72 -3.08 -5.77
N PRO A 61 12.50 -3.71 -6.69
CA PRO A 61 12.91 -5.12 -6.60
C PRO A 61 13.77 -5.48 -5.36
N THR A 62 14.19 -4.50 -4.57
CA THR A 62 14.90 -4.71 -3.30
C THR A 62 13.93 -5.03 -2.16
N GLU A 63 12.66 -4.69 -2.31
CA GLU A 63 11.59 -4.99 -1.37
C GLU A 63 11.22 -6.47 -1.52
N THR A 64 11.36 -7.26 -0.46
CA THR A 64 11.11 -8.71 -0.50
C THR A 64 9.64 -9.05 -0.27
N ILE A 65 8.94 -8.20 0.48
CA ILE A 65 7.52 -8.34 0.79
C ILE A 65 6.93 -6.93 0.72
N PHE A 66 6.08 -6.69 -0.26
CA PHE A 66 5.47 -5.39 -0.51
C PHE A 66 3.95 -5.41 -0.25
N ASP A 67 3.52 -4.52 0.63
CA ASP A 67 2.13 -4.27 0.95
C ASP A 67 1.62 -2.98 0.31
N ILE A 68 0.39 -3.04 -0.21
CA ILE A 68 -0.34 -1.87 -0.67
C ILE A 68 -1.44 -1.58 0.34
N GLN A 69 -1.40 -0.38 0.93
CA GLN A 69 -2.41 0.04 1.87
C GLN A 69 -3.50 0.87 1.18
N LEU A 70 -4.72 0.33 1.18
CA LEU A 70 -5.88 0.99 0.58
C LEU A 70 -6.73 1.68 1.64
N CYS A 71 -7.01 2.96 1.40
CA CYS A 71 -8.00 3.73 2.15
C CYS A 71 -9.30 3.82 1.37
N CYS A 72 -10.38 3.37 2.00
CA CYS A 72 -11.74 3.48 1.46
C CYS A 72 -12.67 4.06 2.51
N GLY A 73 -13.66 4.82 2.07
CA GLY A 73 -14.90 4.99 2.84
C GLY A 73 -15.64 3.66 3.02
N SER A 74 -16.84 3.69 3.58
CA SER A 74 -17.63 2.50 3.95
C SER A 74 -18.18 1.66 2.78
N PHE A 75 -17.61 1.75 1.58
CA PHE A 75 -18.11 1.14 0.35
C PHE A 75 -17.27 -0.07 -0.08
N VAL A 76 -17.87 -1.25 -0.08
CA VAL A 76 -17.21 -2.53 -0.43
C VAL A 76 -17.10 -2.71 -1.96
N ASP A 77 -18.07 -2.18 -2.70
CA ASP A 77 -18.11 -2.32 -4.16
C ASP A 77 -16.93 -1.63 -4.84
N THR A 78 -16.63 -0.40 -4.44
CA THR A 78 -15.48 0.38 -4.94
C THR A 78 -14.15 -0.27 -4.59
N MET A 79 -14.06 -0.89 -3.41
CA MET A 79 -12.87 -1.63 -3.00
C MET A 79 -12.62 -2.84 -3.91
N THR A 80 -13.66 -3.61 -4.22
CA THR A 80 -13.55 -4.81 -5.06
C THR A 80 -13.10 -4.46 -6.48
N GLN A 81 -13.65 -3.39 -7.07
CA GLN A 81 -13.24 -2.91 -8.39
C GLN A 81 -11.78 -2.46 -8.42
N THR A 82 -11.34 -1.76 -7.38
CA THR A 82 -9.95 -1.26 -7.29
C THR A 82 -8.96 -2.40 -7.10
N ILE A 83 -9.28 -3.38 -6.26
CA ILE A 83 -8.46 -4.59 -6.08
C ILE A 83 -8.28 -5.33 -7.42
N GLN A 84 -9.34 -5.41 -8.23
CA GLN A 84 -9.25 -6.03 -9.54
C GLN A 84 -8.27 -5.27 -10.46
N ILE A 85 -8.36 -3.94 -10.51
CA ILE A 85 -7.43 -3.10 -11.29
C ILE A 85 -5.99 -3.28 -10.80
N LEU A 86 -5.78 -3.29 -9.49
CA LEU A 86 -4.46 -3.47 -8.90
C LEU A 86 -3.87 -4.82 -9.26
N LYS A 87 -4.66 -5.88 -9.18
CA LYS A 87 -4.25 -7.24 -9.53
C LYS A 87 -3.80 -7.38 -10.99
N GLU A 88 -4.37 -6.59 -11.89
CA GLU A 88 -4.04 -6.62 -13.32
C GLU A 88 -2.82 -5.76 -13.68
N ASN A 89 -2.54 -4.70 -12.92
CA ASN A 89 -1.54 -3.69 -13.29
C ASN A 89 -0.28 -3.68 -12.41
N PHE A 90 -0.33 -4.27 -11.20
CA PHE A 90 0.75 -4.16 -10.22
C PHE A 90 1.10 -5.51 -9.58
N ASP A 91 2.39 -5.70 -9.35
CA ASP A 91 2.93 -6.81 -8.58
C ASP A 91 3.07 -6.39 -7.11
N TYR A 92 2.22 -6.98 -6.25
CA TYR A 92 2.23 -6.80 -4.80
C TYR A 92 2.08 -8.16 -4.12
N ASP A 93 2.47 -8.28 -2.84
CA ASP A 93 2.33 -9.53 -2.09
C ASP A 93 0.95 -9.62 -1.43
N PHE A 94 0.56 -8.58 -0.70
CA PHE A 94 -0.73 -8.47 -0.04
C PHE A 94 -1.28 -7.04 -0.08
N ILE A 95 -2.52 -6.90 0.37
CA ILE A 95 -3.23 -5.63 0.47
C ILE A 95 -3.70 -5.49 1.92
N ASP A 96 -3.34 -4.39 2.56
CA ASP A 96 -3.91 -3.97 3.84
C ASP A 96 -5.02 -2.94 3.65
N LYS A 97 -6.05 -3.03 4.48
CA LYS A 97 -7.15 -2.06 4.52
C LYS A 97 -6.95 -1.14 5.71
N ASN A 98 -6.59 0.10 5.44
CA ASN A 98 -6.53 1.11 6.49
C ASN A 98 -7.96 1.48 6.93
N CYS A 99 -8.30 1.13 8.18
CA CYS A 99 -9.59 1.46 8.80
C CYS A 99 -9.50 2.65 9.77
N ALA A 100 -8.31 3.22 9.98
CA ALA A 100 -8.05 4.25 10.98
C ALA A 100 -7.97 5.68 10.38
N TYR A 101 -7.88 5.79 9.05
CA TYR A 101 -7.81 7.09 8.39
C TYR A 101 -9.16 7.81 8.48
N SER A 102 -9.18 8.93 9.19
CA SER A 102 -10.41 9.68 9.48
C SER A 102 -11.12 10.10 8.20
N ILE A 103 -12.39 9.72 8.15
CA ILE A 103 -13.33 9.87 7.04
C ILE A 103 -13.70 11.35 6.76
N ASP A 104 -13.24 12.27 7.60
CA ASP A 104 -13.55 13.72 7.54
C ASP A 104 -13.01 14.42 6.28
N LEU A 105 -12.01 13.85 5.60
CA LEU A 105 -11.54 14.37 4.31
C LEU A 105 -12.36 13.86 3.11
N VAL A 106 -13.09 12.75 3.26
CA VAL A 106 -13.77 12.05 2.16
C VAL A 106 -15.25 12.43 2.09
N TYR A 107 -15.88 12.80 3.21
CA TYR A 107 -17.31 13.16 3.30
C TYR A 107 -17.57 14.68 3.34
N LYS A 108 -16.82 15.46 2.54
CA LYS A 108 -17.10 16.89 2.39
C LYS A 108 -17.92 17.21 1.14
#